data_AF-A0A200ITN3-F1
#
_entry.id   AF-A0A200ITN3-F1
#
_cell.length_a   1.000
_cell.length_b   1.000
_cell.length_c   1.000
_cell.angle_alpha   90.00
_cell.angle_beta   90.00
_cell.angle_gamma   90.00
#
_symmetry.space_group_name_H-M   'P 1'
#
loop_
_entity.id
_entity.type
_entity.pdbx_description
1 polymer ?
#
loop_
_entity_poly.entity_id
_entity_poly.type
_entity_poly.pdbx_seq_one_letter_code
_entity_poly.pdbx_strand_id
1 'polypeptide(L)'
;MKKTNLLVAAAMLSLSVTGLTDTALAQTIDGENSADVIINGTIGKLDNTDPDTNIPEGSDEWINVTVDTATAFHTTTASAHKNIESADYSIVNNSGRGVAVTLNTIAGTPTYVDTLTINAKGTGLANTPTATNLVASKALVDLSSSPVWMTLANKDGRLNIDTDAASAYANSAKFYYTGTTVDNLPADVDQTATAENYTLTLKFTSIQKDGTTLGVTP
;
A
#
# COMPACT_ATOMS: atom_id res chain seq x y z
N MET A 1 -72.43 -6.21 18.22
CA MET A 1 -71.90 -4.87 18.60
C MET A 1 -71.22 -4.97 19.96
N LYS A 2 -69.89 -4.85 20.01
CA LYS A 2 -69.15 -3.87 20.83
C LYS A 2 -67.65 -4.07 20.56
N LYS A 3 -67.04 -2.98 20.11
CA LYS A 3 -65.66 -2.83 19.68
C LYS A 3 -64.77 -2.69 20.92
N THR A 4 -63.53 -3.17 20.83
CA THR A 4 -62.41 -2.59 21.58
C THR A 4 -61.17 -2.65 20.71
N ASN A 5 -60.94 -1.56 19.97
CA ASN A 5 -59.62 -1.19 19.48
C ASN A 5 -58.91 -0.45 20.62
N LEU A 6 -57.60 -0.65 20.76
CA LEU A 6 -56.55 0.25 21.31
C LEU A 6 -55.47 -0.62 21.97
N LEU A 7 -54.17 -0.43 21.82
CA LEU A 7 -53.35 0.54 21.10
C LEU A 7 -51.93 -0.06 21.21
N VAL A 8 -51.37 -0.68 20.17
CA VAL A 8 -49.95 -1.06 20.22
C VAL A 8 -49.17 0.18 19.84
N ALA A 9 -48.52 0.78 20.84
CA ALA A 9 -47.58 1.86 20.64
C ALA A 9 -46.41 1.33 19.81
N ALA A 10 -46.40 1.62 18.52
CA ALA A 10 -45.19 1.54 17.71
C ALA A 10 -44.22 2.59 18.28
N ALA A 11 -43.32 2.15 19.16
CA ALA A 11 -42.16 2.93 19.53
C ALA A 11 -41.32 3.10 18.25
N MET A 12 -41.54 4.20 17.54
CA MET A 12 -40.57 4.68 16.55
C MET A 12 -39.30 5.01 17.34
N LEU A 13 -38.40 4.03 17.44
CA LEU A 13 -37.01 4.31 17.78
C LEU A 13 -36.50 5.24 16.68
N SER A 14 -36.44 6.53 16.99
CA SER A 14 -35.66 7.50 16.24
C SER A 14 -34.19 7.10 16.36
N LEU A 15 -33.76 6.15 15.53
CA LEU A 15 -32.35 5.88 15.31
C LEU A 15 -31.79 7.08 14.55
N SER A 16 -31.20 8.01 15.30
CA SER A 16 -30.27 8.98 14.73
C SER A 16 -29.14 8.20 14.08
N VAL A 17 -29.16 8.09 12.76
CA VAL A 17 -28.09 7.50 11.97
C VAL A 17 -26.88 8.44 12.03
N THR A 18 -26.10 8.32 13.10
CA THR A 18 -24.75 8.86 13.17
C THR A 18 -23.80 7.73 12.79
N GLY A 19 -23.25 7.80 11.58
CA GLY A 19 -22.18 6.93 11.09
C GLY A 19 -22.67 5.53 10.71
N LEU A 20 -22.71 5.24 9.40
CA LEU A 20 -22.79 3.87 8.91
C LEU A 20 -21.51 3.14 9.36
N THR A 21 -21.59 2.40 10.46
CA THR A 21 -20.64 1.31 10.72
C THR A 21 -21.20 0.07 10.05
N ASP A 22 -20.37 -0.61 9.27
CA ASP A 22 -20.69 -1.78 8.44
C ASP A 22 -20.95 -3.04 9.30
N THR A 23 -21.85 -2.91 10.27
CA THR A 23 -22.36 -4.03 11.06
C THR A 23 -23.69 -4.45 10.45
N ALA A 24 -23.70 -5.64 9.83
CA ALA A 24 -24.96 -6.28 9.49
C ALA A 24 -25.75 -6.53 10.79
N LEU A 25 -26.69 -5.65 11.10
CA LEU A 25 -27.61 -5.82 12.22
C LEU A 25 -28.60 -6.93 11.85
N ALA A 26 -28.36 -8.14 12.32
CA ALA A 26 -29.30 -9.23 12.17
C ALA A 26 -30.50 -9.00 13.11
N GLN A 27 -31.69 -8.88 12.54
CA GLN A 27 -32.94 -8.90 13.31
C GLN A 27 -33.49 -10.32 13.37
N THR A 28 -33.78 -10.81 14.57
CA THR A 28 -34.56 -12.04 14.75
C THR A 28 -36.05 -11.70 14.71
N ILE A 29 -36.80 -12.41 13.86
CA ILE A 29 -38.23 -12.21 13.66
C ILE A 29 -38.94 -13.43 14.25
N ASP A 30 -39.71 -13.24 15.32
CA ASP A 30 -40.47 -14.30 16.00
C ASP A 30 -41.92 -13.86 16.20
N GLY A 31 -42.86 -14.62 15.66
CA GLY A 31 -44.30 -14.29 15.67
C GLY A 31 -44.75 -13.19 14.69
N GLU A 32 -43.82 -12.55 13.98
CA GLU A 32 -44.09 -11.51 12.97
C GLU A 32 -43.97 -12.09 11.53
N ASN A 33 -44.71 -11.53 10.57
CA ASN A 33 -44.74 -12.03 9.18
C ASN A 33 -44.01 -11.13 8.15
N SER A 34 -43.28 -10.12 8.61
CA SER A 34 -42.48 -9.22 7.77
C SER A 34 -41.26 -8.69 8.50
N ALA A 35 -40.24 -8.29 7.75
CA ALA A 35 -39.08 -7.57 8.24
C ALA A 35 -38.62 -6.56 7.19
N ASP A 36 -38.15 -5.41 7.64
CA ASP A 36 -37.55 -4.40 6.77
C ASP A 36 -36.08 -4.73 6.56
N VAL A 37 -35.64 -4.75 5.30
CA VAL A 37 -34.23 -4.85 4.93
C VAL A 37 -33.78 -3.49 4.43
N ILE A 38 -32.88 -2.85 5.16
CA ILE A 38 -32.32 -1.55 4.76
C ILE A 38 -31.26 -1.79 3.70
N ILE A 39 -31.46 -1.21 2.51
CA ILE A 39 -30.48 -1.23 1.42
C ILE A 39 -29.83 0.15 1.34
N ASN A 40 -28.55 0.22 1.67
CA ASN A 40 -27.73 1.42 1.55
C ASN A 40 -26.84 1.31 0.30
N GLY A 41 -26.61 2.42 -0.38
CA GLY A 41 -25.71 2.46 -1.54
C GLY A 41 -25.11 3.85 -1.72
N THR A 42 -24.00 3.93 -2.44
CA THR A 42 -23.36 5.19 -2.82
C THR A 42 -23.08 5.20 -4.32
N ILE A 43 -23.25 6.35 -4.96
CA ILE A 43 -22.96 6.55 -6.39
C ILE A 43 -21.81 7.55 -6.50
N GLY A 44 -20.74 7.16 -7.19
CA GLY A 44 -19.55 7.99 -7.42
C GLY A 44 -18.33 7.53 -6.63
N LYS A 45 -17.24 8.31 -6.73
CA LYS A 45 -15.97 8.00 -6.05
C LYS A 45 -16.11 8.26 -4.55
N LEU A 46 -15.77 7.26 -3.75
CA LEU A 46 -15.66 7.37 -2.30
C LEU A 46 -14.32 8.00 -1.88
N ASP A 47 -14.31 8.70 -0.74
CA ASP A 47 -13.09 9.31 -0.20
C ASP A 47 -12.20 8.24 0.44
N ASN A 48 -11.15 7.84 -0.27
CA ASN A 48 -10.22 6.83 0.19
C ASN A 48 -9.15 7.36 1.17
N THR A 49 -9.23 8.62 1.57
CA THR A 49 -8.38 9.20 2.62
C THR A 49 -9.03 9.09 3.99
N ASP A 50 -10.35 9.09 4.08
CA ASP A 50 -11.09 8.98 5.33
C ASP A 50 -11.17 7.50 5.78
N PRO A 51 -10.61 7.11 6.95
CA PRO A 51 -10.65 5.74 7.45
C PRO A 51 -12.06 5.22 7.76
N ASP A 52 -13.05 6.10 7.93
CA ASP A 52 -14.44 5.74 8.24
C ASP A 52 -15.33 5.65 6.99
N THR A 53 -14.77 5.85 5.79
CA THR A 53 -15.51 5.68 4.54
C THR A 53 -15.90 4.21 4.31
N ASN A 54 -17.11 3.98 3.79
CA ASN A 54 -17.65 2.65 3.45
C ASN A 54 -17.12 2.10 2.11
N ILE A 55 -15.80 2.10 1.90
CA ILE A 55 -15.18 1.33 0.81
C ILE A 55 -15.04 -0.12 1.30
N PRO A 56 -15.46 -1.14 0.54
CA PRO A 56 -15.33 -2.53 0.93
C PRO A 56 -13.89 -2.89 1.35
N GLU A 57 -13.75 -3.61 2.46
CA GLU A 57 -12.44 -4.06 2.93
C GLU A 57 -11.73 -4.88 1.86
N GLY A 58 -10.43 -4.64 1.70
CA GLY A 58 -9.60 -5.28 0.69
C GLY A 58 -9.77 -4.75 -0.75
N SER A 59 -10.65 -3.79 -0.99
CA SER A 59 -10.74 -3.11 -2.29
C SER A 59 -9.47 -2.31 -2.60
N ASP A 60 -9.08 -2.30 -3.88
CA ASP A 60 -8.01 -1.45 -4.40
C ASP A 60 -8.40 0.05 -4.39
N GLU A 61 -9.69 0.37 -4.25
CA GLU A 61 -10.16 1.77 -4.13
C GLU A 61 -9.60 2.47 -2.89
N TRP A 62 -9.20 1.70 -1.87
CA TRP A 62 -8.50 2.24 -0.70
C TRP A 62 -7.12 2.82 -1.06
N ILE A 63 -6.47 2.37 -2.13
CA ILE A 63 -5.07 2.71 -2.43
C ILE A 63 -4.95 4.15 -2.92
N ASN A 64 -4.16 4.95 -2.21
CA ASN A 64 -3.84 6.34 -2.51
C ASN A 64 -2.38 6.58 -2.12
N VAL A 65 -1.46 6.15 -2.99
CA VAL A 65 -0.02 6.21 -2.75
C VAL A 65 0.63 7.20 -3.72
N THR A 66 1.45 8.10 -3.18
CA THR A 66 2.34 8.95 -3.97
C THR A 66 3.73 8.33 -3.97
N VAL A 67 4.31 8.09 -5.15
CA VAL A 67 5.65 7.51 -5.31
C VAL A 67 6.43 8.23 -6.40
N ASP A 68 7.72 8.46 -6.17
CA ASP A 68 8.62 8.97 -7.19
C ASP A 68 8.87 7.89 -8.25
N THR A 69 8.33 8.09 -9.45
CA THR A 69 8.43 7.13 -10.57
C THR A 69 9.60 7.40 -11.49
N ALA A 70 10.11 8.64 -11.53
CA ALA A 70 11.29 9.03 -12.29
C ALA A 70 12.53 8.93 -11.40
N THR A 71 13.12 7.73 -11.35
CA THR A 71 14.32 7.44 -10.54
C THR A 71 15.52 7.15 -11.44
N ALA A 72 16.74 7.37 -10.92
CA ALA A 72 17.97 7.20 -11.66
C ALA A 72 19.12 6.80 -10.75
N PHE A 73 20.00 5.91 -11.19
CA PHE A 73 21.27 5.66 -10.54
C PHE A 73 22.41 6.12 -11.45
N HIS A 74 23.59 6.27 -10.87
CA HIS A 74 24.81 6.57 -11.60
C HIS A 74 26.01 5.93 -10.92
N THR A 75 27.15 5.96 -11.60
CA THR A 75 28.44 5.58 -11.03
C THR A 75 29.34 6.79 -10.87
N THR A 76 30.33 6.69 -9.98
CA THR A 76 31.22 7.81 -9.66
C THR A 76 32.63 7.57 -10.19
N THR A 77 33.30 8.63 -10.63
CA THR A 77 34.72 8.61 -11.02
C THR A 77 35.62 8.21 -9.84
N ALA A 78 35.26 8.57 -8.62
CA ALA A 78 35.97 8.19 -7.39
C ALA A 78 36.06 6.68 -7.19
N SER A 79 35.09 5.92 -7.71
CA SER A 79 35.09 4.46 -7.69
C SER A 79 35.60 3.84 -8.99
N ALA A 80 36.22 4.61 -9.89
CA ALA A 80 36.50 4.18 -11.27
C ALA A 80 35.25 3.60 -11.96
N HIS A 81 34.10 4.23 -11.72
CA HIS A 81 32.79 3.81 -12.20
C HIS A 81 32.34 2.41 -11.73
N LYS A 82 32.91 1.91 -10.61
CA LYS A 82 32.58 0.58 -10.05
C LYS A 82 31.42 0.57 -9.09
N ASN A 83 31.17 1.66 -8.35
CA ASN A 83 30.08 1.71 -7.39
C ASN A 83 28.87 2.43 -8.01
N ILE A 84 27.69 1.89 -7.76
CA ILE A 84 26.41 2.48 -8.12
C ILE A 84 25.80 3.17 -6.90
N GLU A 85 25.31 4.39 -7.09
CA GLU A 85 24.55 5.15 -6.11
C GLU A 85 23.38 5.92 -6.75
N SER A 86 22.40 6.29 -5.93
CA SER A 86 21.27 7.13 -6.35
C SER A 86 20.92 8.17 -5.29
N ALA A 87 20.02 9.09 -5.65
CA ALA A 87 19.33 9.91 -4.66
C ALA A 87 18.37 9.06 -3.79
N ASP A 88 17.89 9.67 -2.70
CA ASP A 88 16.75 9.14 -1.96
C ASP A 88 15.44 9.54 -2.68
N TYR A 89 14.58 8.56 -2.97
CA TYR A 89 13.25 8.72 -3.58
C TYR A 89 12.15 8.48 -2.56
N SER A 90 11.00 9.13 -2.73
CA SER A 90 9.91 9.11 -1.75
C SER A 90 8.78 8.13 -2.11
N ILE A 91 8.17 7.57 -1.08
CA ILE A 91 6.89 6.87 -1.14
C ILE A 91 6.05 7.24 0.08
N VAL A 92 4.80 7.61 -0.14
CA VAL A 92 3.87 8.10 0.89
C VAL A 92 2.50 7.47 0.69
N ASN A 93 1.95 6.89 1.76
CA ASN A 93 0.56 6.44 1.80
C ASN A 93 -0.33 7.57 2.33
N ASN A 94 -1.31 7.98 1.51
CA ASN A 94 -2.32 8.99 1.83
C ASN A 94 -3.70 8.36 2.10
N SER A 95 -3.80 7.02 2.05
CA SER A 95 -5.03 6.29 2.26
C SER A 95 -5.55 6.35 3.69
N GLY A 96 -6.85 6.11 3.87
CA GLY A 96 -7.49 5.81 5.16
C GLY A 96 -7.16 4.41 5.69
N ARG A 97 -6.63 3.53 4.84
CA ARG A 97 -6.09 2.19 5.19
C ARG A 97 -4.56 2.16 5.11
N GLY A 98 -3.95 1.22 5.82
CA GLY A 98 -2.54 0.89 5.60
C GLY A 98 -2.31 0.33 4.20
N VAL A 99 -1.06 0.35 3.73
CA VAL A 99 -0.68 -0.21 2.42
C VAL A 99 0.57 -1.07 2.57
N ALA A 100 0.48 -2.31 2.07
CA ALA A 100 1.62 -3.18 1.86
C ALA A 100 2.21 -2.93 0.47
N VAL A 101 3.54 -2.80 0.43
CA VAL A 101 4.31 -2.58 -0.80
C VAL A 101 5.14 -3.83 -1.08
N THR A 102 4.97 -4.39 -2.27
CA THR A 102 5.72 -5.57 -2.74
C THR A 102 6.54 -5.21 -3.98
N LEU A 103 7.78 -5.69 -4.04
CA LEU A 103 8.59 -5.64 -5.26
C LEU A 103 8.06 -6.72 -6.21
N ASN A 104 7.35 -6.34 -7.28
CA ASN A 104 6.57 -7.30 -8.08
C ASN A 104 7.35 -7.87 -9.25
N THR A 105 7.89 -7.00 -10.11
CA THR A 105 8.65 -7.40 -11.31
C THR A 105 9.70 -6.37 -11.63
N ILE A 106 10.82 -6.80 -12.22
CA ILE A 106 11.79 -5.92 -12.85
C ILE A 106 12.00 -6.33 -14.30
N ALA A 107 12.10 -5.34 -15.19
CA ALA A 107 12.41 -5.51 -16.60
C ALA A 107 13.64 -4.68 -16.98
N GLY A 108 14.39 -5.15 -17.97
CA GLY A 108 15.62 -4.52 -18.46
C GLY A 108 16.61 -5.58 -18.96
N THR A 109 17.83 -5.17 -19.28
CA THR A 109 18.89 -6.10 -19.69
C THR A 109 20.22 -5.67 -19.09
N PRO A 110 20.68 -6.33 -18.01
CA PRO A 110 21.96 -6.01 -17.41
C PRO A 110 23.11 -6.21 -18.39
N THR A 111 23.88 -5.14 -18.60
CA THR A 111 25.05 -5.15 -19.50
C THR A 111 26.31 -4.85 -18.71
N TYR A 112 26.30 -3.75 -17.96
CA TYR A 112 27.39 -3.28 -17.14
C TYR A 112 27.07 -3.29 -15.65
N VAL A 113 25.79 -3.31 -15.26
CA VAL A 113 25.40 -3.50 -13.86
C VAL A 113 25.58 -4.97 -13.48
N ASP A 114 26.42 -5.24 -12.48
CA ASP A 114 26.62 -6.57 -11.92
C ASP A 114 25.67 -6.83 -10.75
N THR A 115 25.56 -5.85 -9.84
CA THR A 115 24.58 -5.85 -8.77
C THR A 115 23.82 -4.54 -8.72
N LEU A 116 22.52 -4.59 -8.44
CA LEU A 116 21.69 -3.44 -8.16
C LEU A 116 20.75 -3.83 -7.02
N THR A 117 20.79 -3.09 -5.93
CA THR A 117 20.05 -3.35 -4.70
C THR A 117 19.13 -2.18 -4.44
N ILE A 118 17.85 -2.45 -4.17
CA ILE A 118 16.94 -1.46 -3.61
C ILE A 118 17.00 -1.51 -2.08
N ASN A 119 17.12 -0.34 -1.49
CA ASN A 119 17.21 -0.14 -0.05
C ASN A 119 16.07 0.78 0.39
N ALA A 120 15.58 0.60 1.61
CA ALA A 120 14.65 1.54 2.22
C ALA A 120 15.33 2.35 3.32
N LYS A 121 14.81 3.55 3.56
CA LYS A 121 15.27 4.48 4.59
C LYS A 121 14.06 5.15 5.22
N GLY A 122 13.96 5.07 6.53
CA GLY A 122 12.85 5.66 7.28
C GLY A 122 12.92 5.22 8.74
N THR A 123 12.24 5.95 9.61
CA THR A 123 12.12 5.63 11.05
C THR A 123 10.65 5.43 11.39
N GLY A 124 10.35 4.52 12.31
CA GLY A 124 8.97 4.27 12.76
C GLY A 124 8.11 3.45 11.79
N LEU A 125 8.72 2.82 10.76
CA LEU A 125 8.02 1.82 9.94
C LEU A 125 7.65 0.61 10.81
N ALA A 126 6.51 -0.03 10.51
CA ALA A 126 6.04 -1.20 11.24
C ALA A 126 6.99 -2.41 11.12
N ASN A 127 7.65 -2.52 9.97
CA ASN A 127 8.74 -3.46 9.73
C ASN A 127 9.91 -2.72 9.07
N THR A 128 11.14 -3.13 9.39
CA THR A 128 12.33 -2.65 8.68
C THR A 128 12.41 -3.37 7.33
N PRO A 129 12.30 -2.67 6.19
CA PRO A 129 12.43 -3.33 4.89
C PRO A 129 13.83 -3.90 4.71
N THR A 130 13.91 -5.11 4.16
CA THR A 130 15.21 -5.74 3.88
C THR A 130 15.74 -5.26 2.53
N ALA A 131 17.03 -4.93 2.46
CA ALA A 131 17.69 -4.63 1.20
C ALA A 131 17.55 -5.82 0.23
N THR A 132 17.11 -5.55 -0.99
CA THR A 132 16.76 -6.61 -1.95
C THR A 132 17.49 -6.37 -3.27
N ASN A 133 18.16 -7.40 -3.78
CA ASN A 133 18.78 -7.33 -5.10
C ASN A 133 17.69 -7.34 -6.18
N LEU A 134 17.80 -6.37 -7.08
CA LEU A 134 17.06 -6.25 -8.33
C LEU A 134 17.84 -6.86 -9.50
N VAL A 135 19.16 -6.70 -9.46
CA VAL A 135 20.14 -7.36 -10.34
C VAL A 135 21.16 -8.07 -9.46
N ALA A 136 21.49 -9.33 -9.77
CA ALA A 136 22.52 -10.09 -9.10
C ALA A 136 23.33 -10.87 -10.14
N SER A 137 24.67 -10.75 -10.09
CA SER A 137 25.58 -11.41 -11.02
C SER A 137 25.20 -11.15 -12.49
N LYS A 138 24.90 -9.88 -12.80
CA LYS A 138 24.49 -9.42 -14.14
C LYS A 138 23.21 -10.11 -14.67
N ALA A 139 22.33 -10.57 -13.78
CA ALA A 139 21.03 -11.13 -14.13
C ALA A 139 19.92 -10.45 -13.33
N LEU A 140 18.75 -10.28 -13.95
CA LEU A 140 17.56 -9.81 -13.24
C LEU A 140 17.14 -10.86 -12.19
N VAL A 141 16.80 -10.40 -11.00
CA VAL A 141 16.22 -11.24 -9.95
C VAL A 141 14.74 -11.49 -10.25
N ASP A 142 14.28 -12.73 -10.09
CA ASP A 142 12.85 -13.05 -10.16
C ASP A 142 12.14 -12.56 -8.89
N LEU A 143 11.21 -11.62 -9.07
CA LEU A 143 10.48 -10.98 -7.98
C LEU A 143 9.03 -11.49 -7.87
N SER A 144 8.61 -12.45 -8.70
CA SER A 144 7.21 -12.91 -8.80
C SER A 144 6.63 -13.49 -7.51
N SER A 145 7.48 -13.92 -6.58
CA SER A 145 7.10 -14.46 -5.27
C SER A 145 7.70 -13.67 -4.11
N SER A 146 8.06 -12.40 -4.33
CA SER A 146 8.63 -11.55 -3.28
C SER A 146 7.64 -11.35 -2.13
N PRO A 147 8.10 -11.40 -0.87
CA PRO A 147 7.27 -11.03 0.26
C PRO A 147 6.95 -9.54 0.26
N VAL A 148 6.05 -9.12 1.14
CA VAL A 148 5.85 -7.69 1.44
C VAL A 148 7.19 -7.09 1.82
N TRP A 149 7.63 -6.11 1.05
CA TRP A 149 8.89 -5.44 1.25
C TRP A 149 8.79 -4.38 2.34
N MET A 150 7.68 -3.65 2.36
CA MET A 150 7.44 -2.54 3.29
C MET A 150 5.96 -2.39 3.60
N THR A 151 5.65 -2.05 4.85
CA THR A 151 4.31 -1.70 5.31
C THR A 151 4.27 -0.21 5.66
N LEU A 152 3.38 0.53 5.00
CA LEU A 152 3.11 1.94 5.28
C LEU A 152 1.78 2.07 6.02
N ALA A 153 1.78 2.77 7.13
CA ALA A 153 0.54 3.07 7.85
C ALA A 153 -0.38 3.99 7.03
N ASN A 154 -1.65 4.12 7.47
CA ASN A 154 -2.58 5.06 6.86
C ASN A 154 -2.13 6.53 7.06
N LYS A 155 -2.84 7.50 6.50
CA LYS A 155 -2.49 8.93 6.60
C LYS A 155 -2.33 9.46 8.04
N ASP A 156 -2.96 8.80 9.01
CA ASP A 156 -2.94 9.16 10.44
C ASP A 156 -1.91 8.35 11.24
N GLY A 157 -1.10 7.53 10.55
CA GLY A 157 -0.05 6.71 11.15
C GLY A 157 -0.56 5.48 11.91
N ARG A 158 -1.72 4.94 11.52
CA ARG A 158 -2.34 3.74 12.09
C ARG A 158 -2.32 2.59 11.09
N LEU A 159 -2.12 1.36 11.58
CA LEU A 159 -2.37 0.14 10.81
C LEU A 159 -3.72 -0.45 11.23
N ASN A 160 -3.90 -0.68 12.51
CA ASN A 160 -5.20 -1.00 13.08
C ASN A 160 -5.92 0.31 13.44
N ILE A 161 -7.05 0.57 12.78
CA ILE A 161 -7.75 1.85 12.90
C ILE A 161 -8.30 2.08 14.31
N ASP A 162 -8.75 1.01 14.96
CA ASP A 162 -9.44 1.05 16.24
C ASP A 162 -8.48 1.03 17.43
N THR A 163 -7.35 0.33 17.34
CA THR A 163 -6.44 0.12 18.47
C THR A 163 -5.16 0.92 18.44
N ASP A 164 -4.68 1.32 17.26
CA ASP A 164 -3.43 2.08 17.18
C ASP A 164 -3.64 3.55 17.57
N ALA A 165 -2.68 4.08 18.33
CA ALA A 165 -2.59 5.52 18.54
C ALA A 165 -2.28 6.23 17.21
N ALA A 166 -2.68 7.50 17.09
CA ALA A 166 -2.24 8.33 15.96
C ALA A 166 -0.71 8.43 15.92
N SER A 167 -0.14 8.38 14.71
CA SER A 167 1.30 8.38 14.46
C SER A 167 2.07 7.24 15.13
N ALA A 168 1.42 6.10 15.41
CA ALA A 168 2.09 4.90 15.92
C ALA A 168 3.14 4.36 14.95
N TYR A 169 2.86 4.49 13.64
CA TYR A 169 3.72 4.03 12.57
C TYR A 169 3.87 5.10 11.47
N ALA A 170 4.99 5.06 10.76
CA ALA A 170 5.22 5.93 9.62
C ALA A 170 4.35 5.52 8.42
N ASN A 171 3.76 6.51 7.77
CA ASN A 171 3.03 6.37 6.50
C ASN A 171 3.90 6.71 5.29
N SER A 172 5.18 7.04 5.51
CA SER A 172 6.12 7.40 4.46
C SER A 172 7.49 6.79 4.70
N ALA A 173 8.20 6.55 3.60
CA ALA A 173 9.58 6.10 3.60
C ALA A 173 10.30 6.71 2.41
N LYS A 174 11.63 6.54 2.41
CA LYS A 174 12.46 6.73 1.23
C LYS A 174 13.02 5.40 0.74
N PHE A 175 13.39 5.35 -0.53
CA PHE A 175 14.14 4.26 -1.11
C PHE A 175 15.26 4.76 -2.01
N TYR A 176 16.31 3.96 -2.18
CA TYR A 176 17.47 4.31 -2.99
C TYR A 176 18.16 3.04 -3.52
N TYR A 177 19.02 3.21 -4.50
CA TYR A 177 19.75 2.14 -5.16
C TYR A 177 21.23 2.18 -4.81
N THR A 178 21.79 0.99 -4.59
CA THR A 178 23.23 0.77 -4.48
C THR A 178 23.61 -0.42 -5.34
N GLY A 179 24.91 -0.60 -5.61
CA GLY A 179 25.35 -1.77 -6.34
C GLY A 179 26.75 -1.60 -6.93
N THR A 180 27.06 -2.47 -7.88
CA THR A 180 28.36 -2.54 -8.54
C THR A 180 28.22 -2.75 -10.03
N THR A 181 29.21 -2.27 -10.78
CA THR A 181 29.38 -2.65 -12.18
C THR A 181 30.28 -3.86 -12.34
N VAL A 182 30.24 -4.47 -13.53
CA VAL A 182 31.14 -5.55 -13.94
C VAL A 182 32.61 -5.09 -13.95
N ASP A 183 33.54 -6.03 -13.86
CA ASP A 183 34.98 -5.74 -13.91
C ASP A 183 35.41 -5.08 -15.23
N ASN A 184 34.85 -5.51 -16.36
CA ASN A 184 35.19 -5.02 -17.69
C ASN A 184 34.16 -4.00 -18.18
N LEU A 185 34.43 -2.72 -17.90
CA LEU A 185 33.66 -1.59 -18.42
C LEU A 185 34.12 -1.20 -19.84
N PRO A 186 33.33 -0.40 -20.59
CA PRO A 186 33.77 0.18 -21.86
C PRO A 186 35.08 0.97 -21.73
N ALA A 187 35.91 0.94 -22.77
CA ALA A 187 37.22 1.60 -22.77
C ALA A 187 37.13 3.14 -22.65
N ASP A 188 35.97 3.71 -22.96
CA ASP A 188 35.68 5.14 -22.95
C ASP A 188 34.79 5.57 -21.76
N VAL A 189 34.67 4.75 -20.71
CA VAL A 189 33.81 5.01 -19.55
C VAL A 189 34.12 6.35 -18.84
N ASP A 190 35.36 6.82 -18.90
CA ASP A 190 35.78 8.11 -18.34
C ASP A 190 35.41 9.32 -19.23
N GLN A 191 34.93 9.07 -20.45
CA GLN A 191 34.64 10.10 -21.47
C GLN A 191 33.16 10.17 -21.84
N THR A 192 32.48 9.02 -21.92
CA THR A 192 31.09 8.93 -22.38
C THR A 192 30.25 8.07 -21.45
N ALA A 193 29.13 8.61 -20.99
CA ALA A 193 28.14 7.85 -20.22
C ALA A 193 27.33 6.93 -21.16
N THR A 194 27.22 5.66 -20.78
CA THR A 194 26.31 4.71 -21.44
C THR A 194 25.06 4.52 -20.60
N ALA A 195 23.88 4.64 -21.21
CA ALA A 195 22.61 4.44 -20.52
C ALA A 195 22.27 2.95 -20.38
N GLU A 196 21.89 2.54 -19.18
CA GLU A 196 21.38 1.21 -18.87
C GLU A 196 20.16 1.37 -17.96
N ASN A 197 18.98 1.07 -18.49
CA ASN A 197 17.70 1.40 -17.87
C ASN A 197 16.94 0.15 -17.44
N TYR A 198 16.20 0.27 -16.33
CA TYR A 198 15.34 -0.77 -15.79
C TYR A 198 13.95 -0.21 -15.49
N THR A 199 12.95 -1.08 -15.46
CA THR A 199 11.60 -0.76 -14.99
C THR A 199 11.25 -1.69 -13.85
N LEU A 200 11.15 -1.13 -12.63
CA LEU A 200 10.66 -1.81 -11.45
C LEU A 200 9.16 -1.56 -11.30
N THR A 201 8.38 -2.62 -11.12
CA THR A 201 6.97 -2.56 -10.78
C THR A 201 6.80 -2.80 -9.29
N LEU A 202 6.22 -1.83 -8.59
CA LEU A 202 5.75 -2.00 -7.22
C LEU A 202 4.28 -2.42 -7.26
N LYS A 203 3.91 -3.40 -6.43
CA LYS A 203 2.52 -3.75 -6.17
C LYS A 203 2.10 -3.17 -4.83
N PHE A 204 0.97 -2.46 -4.82
CA PHE A 204 0.33 -1.96 -3.62
C PHE A 204 -0.87 -2.83 -3.29
N THR A 205 -1.07 -3.09 -2.01
CA THR A 205 -2.22 -3.84 -1.52
C THR A 205 -2.70 -3.18 -0.25
N SER A 206 -4.00 -2.87 -0.17
CA SER A 206 -4.58 -2.29 1.03
C SER A 206 -4.47 -3.27 2.20
N ILE A 207 -4.27 -2.74 3.41
CA ILE A 207 -4.32 -3.50 4.65
C ILE A 207 -5.68 -3.18 5.27
N GLN A 208 -6.44 -4.21 5.58
CA GLN A 208 -7.78 -4.05 6.14
C GLN A 208 -7.75 -3.33 7.48
N LYS A 209 -8.93 -2.89 7.94
CA LYS A 209 -9.10 -2.11 9.19
C LYS A 209 -8.44 -2.75 10.42
N ASP A 210 -8.30 -4.08 10.45
CA ASP A 210 -7.66 -4.85 11.52
C ASP A 210 -6.12 -4.65 11.62
N GLY A 211 -5.51 -4.01 10.63
CA GLY A 211 -4.08 -3.72 10.56
C GLY A 211 -3.18 -4.88 10.18
N THR A 212 -3.73 -6.05 9.83
CA THR A 212 -2.96 -7.27 9.57
C THR A 212 -3.37 -8.01 8.31
N THR A 213 -4.66 -8.01 7.97
CA THR A 213 -5.17 -8.75 6.81
C THR A 213 -4.91 -7.95 5.54
N LEU A 214 -4.25 -8.56 4.56
CA LEU A 214 -4.08 -7.94 3.26
C LEU A 214 -5.38 -8.02 2.46
N GLY A 215 -5.67 -6.96 1.73
CA GLY A 215 -6.74 -6.95 0.74
C GLY A 215 -6.51 -8.03 -0.30
N VAL A 216 -7.49 -8.92 -0.43
CA VAL A 216 -7.62 -9.76 -1.61
C VAL A 216 -8.67 -9.09 -2.46
N THR A 217 -8.32 -8.78 -3.72
CA THR A 217 -9.31 -8.30 -4.68
C THR A 217 -10.46 -9.30 -4.70
N PRO A 218 -11.72 -8.89 -4.42
CA PRO A 218 -12.88 -9.76 -4.50
C PRO A 218 -13.08 -10.35 -5.91
#